data_AF-D6MQT3-F1
#
_entry.id   AF-D6MQT3-F1
#
_cell.length_a   1.000
_cell.length_b   1.000
_cell.length_c   1.000
_cell.angle_alpha   90.00
_cell.angle_beta   90.00
_cell.angle_gamma   90.00
#
_symmetry.space_group_name_H-M   'P 1'
#
loop_
_entity.id
_entity.type
_entity.pdbx_description
1 polymer ?
#
loop_
_entity_poly.entity_id
_entity_poly.type
_entity_poly.pdbx_seq_one_letter_code
_entity_poly.pdbx_strand_id
1 'polypeptide(L)' 'LGAGLATIGLAGAGVGIGTVFGALVLGTARNPSLKDELFRIAILGLRLTEAIALF' A
#
# COMPACT_ATOMS: atom_id res chain seq x y z
N LEU A 1 -6.13 26.66 -7.37
CA LEU A 1 -7.13 25.81 -6.70
C LEU A 1 -6.98 24.31 -7.04
N GLY A 2 -6.65 23.93 -8.28
CA GLY A 2 -6.55 22.51 -8.67
C GLY A 2 -5.41 21.69 -8.04
N ALA A 3 -4.24 22.28 -7.77
CA ALA A 3 -3.09 21.55 -7.22
C ALA A 3 -3.30 21.02 -5.78
N GLY A 4 -4.11 21.70 -4.96
CA GLY A 4 -4.41 21.26 -3.60
C GLY A 4 -5.46 20.13 -3.51
N LEU A 5 -6.25 19.92 -4.57
CA LEU A 5 -7.16 18.79 -4.67
C LEU A 5 -6.44 17.53 -5.15
N ALA A 6 -5.42 17.68 -6.02
CA ALA A 6 -4.57 16.56 -6.45
C ALA A 6 -3.79 15.92 -5.29
N THR A 7 -3.38 16.72 -4.28
CA THR A 7 -2.72 16.19 -3.07
C THR A 7 -3.63 15.33 -2.18
N ILE A 8 -4.96 15.40 -2.34
CA ILE A 8 -5.89 14.50 -1.64
C ILE A 8 -5.76 13.06 -2.16
N GLY A 9 -5.48 12.87 -3.46
CA GLY A 9 -5.16 11.56 -4.03
C GLY A 9 -3.89 10.95 -3.43
N LEU A 10 -2.89 11.80 -3.18
CA LEU A 10 -1.66 11.44 -2.45
C LEU A 10 -1.90 11.07 -0.98
N ALA A 11 -2.85 11.74 -0.31
CA ALA A 11 -3.27 11.36 1.05
C ALA A 11 -3.95 9.98 1.07
N GLY A 12 -4.79 9.68 0.08
CA GLY A 12 -5.39 8.35 -0.11
C GLY A 12 -4.34 7.27 -0.40
N ALA A 13 -3.32 7.59 -1.20
CA ALA A 13 -2.20 6.70 -1.47
C ALA A 13 -1.37 6.42 -0.20
N GLY A 14 -1.11 7.43 0.63
CA GLY A 14 -0.43 7.27 1.91
C GLY A 14 -1.17 6.33 2.87
N VAL A 15 -2.50 6.45 2.96
CA VAL A 15 -3.35 5.54 3.75
C VAL A 15 -3.35 4.13 3.13
N GLY A 16 -3.41 4.01 1.80
CA GLY A 16 -3.31 2.74 1.09
C GLY A 16 -2.00 2.00 1.37
N ILE A 17 -0.86 2.69 1.28
CA ILE A 17 0.46 2.10 1.59
C ILE A 17 0.54 1.68 3.06
N GLY A 18 0.07 2.53 3.99
CA GLY A 18 0.06 2.22 5.42
C GLY A 18 -0.78 0.99 5.76
N THR A 19 -1.94 0.83 5.12
CA THR A 19 -2.80 -0.35 5.31
C THR A 19 -2.19 -1.63 4.72
N VAL A 20 -1.55 -1.56 3.55
CA VAL A 20 -0.85 -2.69 2.93
C VAL A 20 0.33 -3.15 3.78
N PHE A 21 1.18 -2.23 4.25
CA PHE A 21 2.29 -2.57 5.14
C PHE A 21 1.82 -3.05 6.51
N GLY A 22 0.74 -2.48 7.06
CA GLY A 22 0.13 -2.95 8.30
C GLY A 22 -0.38 -4.39 8.19
N ALA A 23 -1.07 -4.72 7.09
CA ALA A 23 -1.55 -6.07 6.79
C ALA A 23 -0.39 -7.05 6.55
N LEU A 24 0.69 -6.62 5.91
CA LEU A 24 1.91 -7.42 5.71
C LEU A 24 2.58 -7.77 7.05
N VAL A 25 2.73 -6.81 7.96
CA VAL A 25 3.32 -7.03 9.29
C VAL A 25 2.45 -7.98 10.10
N LEU A 26 1.12 -7.76 10.13
CA LEU A 26 0.17 -8.65 10.82
C LEU A 26 0.16 -10.07 10.22
N GLY A 27 0.18 -10.18 8.89
CA GLY A 27 0.21 -11.47 8.19
C GLY A 27 1.51 -12.24 8.42
N THR A 28 2.65 -11.54 8.37
CA THR A 28 3.98 -12.12 8.64
C THR A 28 4.12 -12.53 10.11
N ALA A 29 3.57 -11.74 11.05
CA ALA A 29 3.56 -12.07 12.46
C ALA A 29 2.68 -13.29 12.78
N ARG A 30 1.58 -13.49 12.04
CA ARG A 30 0.70 -14.65 12.19
C ARG A 30 1.29 -15.92 11.57
N ASN A 31 1.93 -15.82 10.41
CA ASN A 31 2.48 -16.98 9.74
C ASN A 31 3.78 -16.63 8.98
N PRO A 32 4.94 -16.66 9.66
CA PRO A 32 6.21 -16.21 9.07
C PRO A 32 6.73 -17.15 7.96
N SER A 33 6.20 -18.37 7.85
CA SER A 33 6.51 -19.30 6.75
C SER A 33 6.01 -18.83 5.39
N LEU A 34 4.94 -18.02 5.36
CA LEU A 34 4.34 -17.48 4.14
C LEU A 34 4.84 -16.05 3.82
N LYS A 35 5.92 -15.58 4.48
CA LYS A 35 6.40 -14.20 4.33
C LYS A 35 6.66 -13.83 2.87
N ASP A 36 7.23 -14.75 2.07
CA ASP A 36 7.63 -14.48 0.69
C ASP A 36 6.41 -14.26 -0.22
N GLU A 37 5.36 -15.05 -0.01
CA GLU A 37 4.10 -14.92 -0.74
C GLU A 37 3.34 -13.67 -0.30
N LEU A 38 3.26 -13.41 1.01
CA LEU A 38 2.69 -12.19 1.57
C LEU A 38 3.42 -10.93 1.09
N PHE A 39 4.75 -10.98 1.00
CA PHE A 39 5.58 -9.86 0.50
C PHE A 39 5.34 -9.61 -0.98
N ARG A 40 5.21 -10.66 -1.80
CA ARG A 40 4.83 -10.54 -3.22
C ARG A 40 3.46 -9.90 -3.38
N ILE A 41 2.47 -10.30 -2.58
CA ILE A 41 1.12 -9.72 -2.60
C ILE A 41 1.16 -8.24 -2.16
N ALA A 42 1.93 -7.91 -1.11
CA ALA A 42 2.07 -6.54 -0.63
C ALA A 42 2.77 -5.63 -1.65
N ILE A 43 3.80 -6.11 -2.36
CA ILE A 43 4.44 -5.37 -3.47
C ILE A 43 3.44 -5.11 -4.61
N LEU A 44 2.58 -6.07 -4.91
CA LEU A 44 1.52 -5.93 -5.92
C LEU A 44 0.51 -4.85 -5.51
N GLY A 45 0.08 -4.86 -4.25
CA GLY A 45 -0.78 -3.83 -3.66
C GLY A 45 -0.12 -2.44 -3.67
N LEU A 46 1.16 -2.35 -3.28
CA LEU A 46 1.96 -1.12 -3.32
C LEU A 46 2.00 -0.53 -4.73
N ARG A 47 2.27 -1.37 -5.73
CA ARG A 47 2.35 -0.95 -7.14
C ARG A 47 1.00 -0.45 -7.67
N LEU A 48 -0.11 -1.04 -7.19
CA LEU A 48 -1.46 -0.58 -7.50
C LEU A 48 -1.76 0.78 -6.86
N THR A 49 -1.38 0.96 -5.60
CA THR A 49 -1.56 2.24 -4.88
C THR A 49 -0.71 3.36 -5.49
N GLU A 50 0.53 3.07 -5.88
CA GLU A 50 1.40 3.99 -6.63
C GLU A 50 0.82 4.35 -8.01
N ALA A 51 0.25 3.39 -8.73
CA ALA A 51 -0.39 3.64 -10.03
C ALA A 51 -1.60 4.57 -9.93
N ILE A 52 -2.32 4.55 -8.80
CA ILE A 52 -3.44 5.48 -8.52
C ILE A 52 -2.90 6.84 -8.05
N ALA A 53 -1.80 6.87 -7.31
CA ALA A 53 -1.19 8.10 -6.81
C ALA A 53 -0.55 8.95 -7.92
N LEU A 54 -0.07 8.30 -8.98
CA LEU A 54 0.58 8.92 -10.14
C LEU A 54 -0.39 9.42 -11.22
N PHE A 55 -1.68 9.09 -11.13
CA PHE A 55 -2.72 9.46 -12.08
C PHE A 55 -3.49 10.70 -11.62
#